data_AF-A0A9P6KP42-F1
#
_entry.id   AF-A0A9P6KP42-F1
#
_cell.length_a   1.000
_cell.length_b   1.000
_cell.length_c   1.000
_cell.angle_alpha   90.00
_cell.angle_beta   90.00
_cell.angle_gamma   90.00
#
_symmetry.space_group_name_H-M   'P 1'
#
loop_
_entity.id
_entity.type
_entity.pdbx_description
1 polymer ?
#
loop_
_entity_poly.entity_id
_entity_poly.type
_entity_poly.pdbx_seq_one_letter_code
_entity_poly.pdbx_strand_id
1 'polypeptide(L)'
;MLSQISGGTLYKVMPAFCGSAFMLYVYDAGVLGGIQSTVQFLDAIGNPNGVSIIPIIASIYNLAAAAMSLAIIVGRIICGCGIGCIASAVPNYMAEMSLQARERGPEICWQQALLITGAALAYWIDFGFVQGLERRPYLWHVPIAMQACFAIFWAGGLLFLHDTPRWYCYRNRIPEADAVLARLQGLPKDHPMVQAQKNEVLASINEENHAKFNLLHLFWDNSDYQVGRHLRTSFLILFA
;
A
#
# COMPACT_ATOMS: atom_id res chain seq x y z
N MET A 1 19.26 1.79 -6.02
CA MET A 1 20.28 2.45 -6.88
C MET A 1 20.15 3.97 -6.95
N LEU A 2 18.96 4.59 -6.76
CA LEU A 2 18.78 6.05 -6.82
C LEU A 2 18.92 6.80 -5.48
N SER A 3 19.05 6.12 -4.33
CA SER A 3 19.14 6.76 -3.01
C SER A 3 20.56 7.11 -2.54
N GLN A 4 21.60 6.81 -3.33
CA GLN A 4 23.00 7.09 -2.97
C GLN A 4 23.59 8.36 -3.61
N ILE A 5 22.81 9.10 -4.40
CA ILE A 5 23.32 10.25 -5.16
C ILE A 5 23.10 11.53 -4.34
N SER A 6 24.17 12.10 -3.80
CA SER A 6 24.17 13.36 -3.05
C SER A 6 25.23 14.30 -3.64
N GLY A 7 24.91 15.60 -3.73
CA GLY A 7 25.80 16.65 -4.27
C GLY A 7 25.56 17.01 -5.74
N GLY A 8 26.56 17.63 -6.39
CA GLY A 8 26.46 18.19 -7.76
C GLY A 8 26.02 17.22 -8.86
N THR A 9 26.11 15.92 -8.61
CA THR A 9 25.53 14.87 -9.48
C THR A 9 24.00 14.89 -9.43
N LEU A 10 23.37 15.14 -8.28
CA LEU A 10 21.91 15.32 -8.17
C LEU A 10 21.45 16.60 -8.89
N TYR A 11 22.23 17.68 -8.80
CA TYR A 11 21.96 18.93 -9.54
C TYR A 11 22.09 18.77 -11.07
N LYS A 12 22.87 17.79 -11.56
CA LYS A 12 22.96 17.46 -12.99
C LYS A 12 21.94 16.41 -13.44
N VAL A 13 21.61 15.46 -12.58
CA VAL A 13 20.65 14.38 -12.85
C VAL A 13 19.21 14.88 -12.79
N MET A 14 18.88 15.84 -11.91
CA MET A 14 17.53 16.38 -11.76
C MET A 14 17.05 17.18 -13.00
N PRO A 15 17.84 18.06 -13.63
CA PRO A 15 17.51 18.64 -14.93
C PRO A 15 17.49 17.62 -16.05
N ALA A 16 18.29 16.55 -15.99
CA ALA A 16 18.25 15.48 -16.98
C ALA A 16 16.95 14.65 -16.88
N PHE A 17 16.45 14.41 -15.66
CA PHE A 17 15.17 13.72 -15.40
C PHE A 17 13.96 14.61 -15.69
N CYS A 18 13.98 15.88 -15.28
CA CYS A 18 12.95 16.84 -15.67
C CYS A 18 12.99 17.11 -17.18
N GLY A 19 14.18 17.15 -17.77
CA GLY A 19 14.40 17.32 -19.20
C GLY A 19 13.91 16.14 -20.02
N SER A 20 14.09 14.90 -19.56
CA SER A 20 13.55 13.71 -20.22
C SER A 20 12.02 13.64 -20.13
N ALA A 21 11.42 14.10 -19.02
CA ALA A 21 9.98 14.27 -18.90
C ALA A 21 9.42 15.34 -19.86
N PHE A 22 10.13 16.47 -20.02
CA PHE A 22 9.80 17.49 -21.02
C PHE A 22 9.99 16.99 -22.46
N MET A 23 10.98 16.13 -22.72
CA MET A 23 11.18 15.49 -24.03
C MET A 23 10.04 14.55 -24.40
N LEU A 24 9.56 13.75 -23.45
CA LEU A 24 8.38 12.89 -23.64
C LEU A 24 7.12 13.73 -23.93
N TYR A 25 6.94 14.86 -23.25
CA TYR A 25 5.86 15.80 -23.53
C TYR A 25 5.94 16.40 -24.96
N VAL A 26 7.14 16.80 -25.42
CA VAL A 26 7.35 17.30 -26.79
C VAL A 26 7.16 16.19 -27.83
N TYR A 27 7.55 14.96 -27.52
CA TYR A 27 7.34 13.79 -28.36
C TYR A 27 5.85 13.49 -28.54
N ASP A 28 5.06 13.46 -27.46
CA ASP A 28 3.61 13.24 -27.53
C ASP A 28 2.89 14.36 -28.29
N ALA A 29 3.29 15.62 -28.07
CA ALA A 29 2.79 16.75 -28.85
C ALA A 29 3.15 16.66 -30.34
N GLY A 30 4.34 16.16 -30.67
CA GLY A 30 4.81 15.97 -32.04
C GLY A 30 4.10 14.82 -32.78
N VAL A 31 3.88 13.69 -32.11
CA VAL A 31 3.15 12.53 -32.67
C VAL A 31 1.68 12.89 -32.88
N LEU A 32 1.04 13.56 -31.92
CA LEU A 32 -0.33 14.05 -32.08
C LEU A 32 -0.44 15.11 -33.17
N GLY A 33 0.55 16.00 -33.30
CA GLY A 33 0.64 16.94 -34.42
C GLY A 33 0.75 16.24 -35.79
N GLY A 34 1.41 15.08 -35.86
CA GLY A 34 1.48 14.24 -37.07
C GLY A 34 0.17 13.50 -37.38
N ILE A 35 -0.57 13.06 -36.37
CA ILE A 35 -1.90 12.43 -36.56
C ILE A 35 -2.91 13.47 -37.07
N GLN A 36 -2.77 14.74 -36.68
CA GLN A 36 -3.67 15.83 -37.07
C GLN A 36 -3.61 16.22 -38.55
N SER A 37 -2.47 16.01 -39.22
CA SER A 37 -2.31 16.24 -40.65
C SER A 37 -2.71 15.04 -41.51
N THR A 38 -3.13 13.94 -40.87
CA THR A 38 -3.54 12.73 -41.56
C THR A 38 -4.95 12.90 -42.15
N VAL A 39 -5.11 12.52 -43.42
CA VAL A 39 -6.33 12.72 -44.21
C VAL A 39 -7.57 12.09 -43.53
N GLN A 40 -7.42 10.92 -42.92
CA GLN A 40 -8.52 10.24 -42.21
C GLN A 40 -9.04 11.03 -40.99
N PHE A 41 -8.17 11.78 -40.32
CA PHE A 41 -8.55 12.61 -39.18
C PHE A 41 -9.25 13.89 -39.65
N LEU A 42 -8.73 14.56 -40.67
CA LEU A 42 -9.33 15.78 -41.25
C LEU A 42 -10.75 15.54 -41.82
N ASP A 43 -10.97 14.39 -42.46
CA ASP A 43 -12.28 13.99 -42.99
C ASP A 43 -13.31 13.73 -41.87
N ALA A 44 -12.89 13.18 -40.72
CA ALA A 44 -13.78 12.89 -39.59
C ALA A 44 -14.31 14.15 -38.89
N ILE A 45 -13.60 15.28 -38.99
CA ILE A 45 -13.93 16.54 -38.32
C ILE A 45 -14.55 17.57 -39.30
N GLY A 46 -14.74 17.19 -40.57
CA GLY A 46 -15.35 18.06 -41.59
C GLY A 46 -14.43 19.16 -42.13
N ASN A 47 -13.12 18.92 -42.15
CA ASN A 47 -12.08 19.79 -42.74
C ASN A 47 -12.18 21.29 -42.37
N PRO A 48 -11.97 21.65 -41.08
CA PRO A 48 -12.02 23.04 -40.64
C PRO A 48 -10.82 23.84 -41.18
N ASN A 49 -11.07 24.79 -42.10
CA ASN A 49 -10.04 25.64 -42.74
C ASN A 49 -9.39 26.70 -41.82
N GLY A 50 -9.52 26.57 -40.49
CA GLY A 50 -8.99 27.53 -39.51
C GLY A 50 -7.68 27.07 -38.90
N VAL A 51 -6.58 27.78 -39.20
CA VAL A 51 -5.22 27.52 -38.67
C VAL A 51 -5.17 27.47 -37.13
N SER A 52 -6.14 28.08 -36.45
CA SER A 52 -6.24 28.13 -34.98
C SER A 52 -7.06 27.00 -34.34
N ILE A 53 -7.95 26.32 -35.08
CA ILE A 53 -8.90 25.35 -34.49
C ILE A 53 -8.19 24.03 -34.15
N ILE A 54 -7.33 23.56 -35.06
CA ILE A 54 -6.61 22.29 -34.89
C ILE A 54 -5.65 22.33 -33.67
N PRO A 55 -4.84 23.39 -33.45
CA PRO A 55 -4.00 23.51 -32.26
C PRO A 55 -4.79 23.60 -30.95
N ILE A 56 -5.94 24.29 -30.93
CA ILE A 56 -6.78 24.42 -29.72
C ILE A 56 -7.33 23.06 -29.30
N ILE A 57 -7.82 22.26 -30.26
CA ILE A 57 -8.30 20.90 -29.98
C ILE A 57 -7.13 20.04 -29.46
N ALA A 58 -5.95 20.14 -30.06
CA ALA A 58 -4.74 19.46 -29.60
C ALA A 58 -4.40 19.79 -28.13
N SER A 59 -4.40 21.09 -27.79
CA SER A 59 -4.06 21.56 -26.46
C SER A 59 -5.06 21.11 -25.40
N ILE A 60 -6.37 21.08 -25.73
CA ILE A 60 -7.42 20.59 -24.81
C ILE A 60 -7.24 19.09 -24.55
N TYR A 61 -6.96 18.28 -25.58
CA TYR A 61 -6.70 16.84 -25.41
C TYR A 61 -5.44 16.57 -24.59
N ASN A 62 -4.35 17.30 -24.83
CA ASN A 62 -3.12 17.17 -24.05
C ASN A 62 -3.31 17.58 -22.58
N LEU A 63 -4.08 18.64 -22.32
CA LEU A 63 -4.41 19.04 -20.96
C LEU A 63 -5.25 17.98 -20.23
N ALA A 64 -6.24 17.39 -20.91
CA ALA A 64 -7.03 16.30 -20.37
C ALA A 64 -6.19 15.04 -20.10
N ALA A 65 -5.30 14.67 -21.01
CA ALA A 65 -4.37 13.54 -20.82
C ALA A 65 -3.41 13.77 -19.65
N ALA A 66 -2.87 14.99 -19.50
CA ALA A 66 -2.00 15.37 -18.39
C ALA A 66 -2.75 15.38 -17.04
N ALA A 67 -4.00 15.82 -17.01
CA ALA A 67 -4.82 15.78 -15.81
C ALA A 67 -5.15 14.34 -15.38
N MET A 68 -5.47 13.47 -16.34
CA MET A 68 -5.75 12.05 -16.09
C MET A 68 -4.52 11.28 -15.63
N SER A 69 -3.33 11.55 -16.19
CA SER A 69 -2.08 10.91 -15.75
C SER A 69 -1.72 11.33 -14.33
N LEU A 70 -1.90 12.60 -13.96
CA LEU A 70 -1.73 13.08 -12.59
C LEU A 70 -2.70 12.38 -11.63
N ALA A 71 -3.96 12.22 -12.00
CA ALA A 71 -4.95 11.54 -11.18
C ALA A 71 -4.58 10.07 -10.91
N ILE A 72 -4.06 9.36 -11.91
CA ILE A 72 -3.58 7.98 -11.75
C ILE A 72 -2.36 7.91 -10.83
N ILE A 73 -1.40 8.84 -10.97
CA ILE A 73 -0.21 8.91 -10.12
C ILE A 73 -0.61 9.16 -8.66
N VAL A 74 -1.44 10.17 -8.41
CA VAL A 74 -1.94 10.49 -7.07
C VAL A 74 -2.72 9.31 -6.49
N GLY A 75 -3.60 8.69 -7.28
CA GLY A 75 -4.32 7.48 -6.89
C GLY A 75 -3.40 6.33 -6.48
N ARG A 76 -2.30 6.11 -7.21
CA ARG A 76 -1.30 5.09 -6.87
C ARG A 76 -0.52 5.42 -5.60
N ILE A 77 -0.20 6.69 -5.36
CA ILE A 77 0.45 7.12 -4.10
C ILE A 77 -0.46 6.83 -2.92
N ILE A 78 -1.74 7.22 -3.00
CA ILE A 78 -2.72 6.99 -1.93
C ILE A 78 -2.93 5.49 -1.69
N CYS A 79 -3.14 4.70 -2.76
CA CYS A 79 -3.24 3.24 -2.65
C CYS A 79 -1.97 2.62 -2.05
N GLY A 80 -0.79 3.08 -2.45
CA GLY A 80 0.49 2.60 -1.92
C GLY A 80 0.63 2.87 -0.42
N CYS A 81 0.28 4.08 0.03
CA CYS A 81 0.22 4.40 1.47
C CYS A 81 -0.77 3.49 2.22
N GLY A 82 -1.97 3.29 1.66
CA GLY A 82 -2.99 2.42 2.26
C GLY A 82 -2.51 0.97 2.41
N ILE A 83 -1.90 0.41 1.36
CA ILE A 83 -1.32 -0.95 1.41
C ILE A 83 -0.21 -1.03 2.46
N GLY A 84 0.64 -0.01 2.58
CA GLY A 84 1.69 0.05 3.60
C GLY A 84 1.15 0.03 5.04
N CYS A 85 0.07 0.79 5.29
CA CYS A 85 -0.61 0.76 6.59
C CYS A 85 -1.21 -0.63 6.87
N ILE A 86 -1.88 -1.24 5.89
CA ILE A 86 -2.49 -2.58 6.05
C ILE A 86 -1.41 -3.65 6.27
N ALA A 87 -0.30 -3.60 5.52
CA ALA A 87 0.79 -4.57 5.62
C ALA A 87 1.48 -4.59 6.99
N SER A 88 1.46 -3.47 7.73
CA SER A 88 2.00 -3.40 9.09
C SER A 88 0.94 -3.65 10.17
N ALA A 89 -0.29 -3.16 9.96
CA ALA A 89 -1.35 -3.30 10.95
C ALA A 89 -1.91 -4.72 11.06
N VAL A 90 -2.09 -5.43 9.94
CA VAL A 90 -2.73 -6.76 9.94
C VAL A 90 -1.89 -7.82 10.67
N PRO A 91 -0.57 -7.98 10.42
CA PRO A 91 0.23 -8.95 11.15
C PRO A 91 0.31 -8.62 12.66
N ASN A 92 0.38 -7.34 13.02
CA ASN A 92 0.37 -6.91 14.43
C ASN A 92 -0.96 -7.26 15.10
N TYR A 93 -2.08 -6.97 14.44
CA TYR A 93 -3.40 -7.32 14.93
C TYR A 93 -3.53 -8.83 15.17
N MET A 94 -3.07 -9.65 14.22
CA MET A 94 -3.07 -11.11 14.36
C MET A 94 -2.15 -11.58 15.50
N ALA A 95 -0.93 -11.04 15.59
CA ALA A 95 0.01 -11.39 16.65
C ALA A 95 -0.53 -11.07 18.06
N GLU A 96 -1.28 -9.98 18.20
CA GLU A 96 -1.94 -9.57 19.45
C GLU A 96 -3.19 -10.40 19.78
N MET A 97 -3.89 -10.93 18.77
CA MET A 97 -5.05 -11.81 18.94
C MET A 97 -4.68 -13.29 19.08
N SER A 98 -3.43 -13.68 18.81
CA SER A 98 -2.98 -15.06 18.99
C SER A 98 -2.83 -15.40 20.47
N LEU A 99 -3.50 -16.48 20.90
CA LEU A 99 -3.52 -16.95 22.29
C LEU A 99 -2.19 -17.52 22.77
N GLN A 100 -1.45 -18.22 21.91
CA GLN A 100 -0.19 -18.85 22.30
C GLN A 100 0.96 -18.41 21.41
N ALA A 101 2.15 -18.21 21.98
CA ALA A 101 3.35 -17.87 21.22
C ALA A 101 3.71 -18.94 20.17
N ARG A 102 3.34 -20.21 20.41
CA ARG A 102 3.56 -21.32 19.48
C ARG A 102 2.67 -21.27 18.24
N GLU A 103 1.47 -20.70 18.36
CA GLU A 103 0.46 -20.69 17.28
C GLU A 103 0.61 -19.47 16.35
N ARG A 104 1.31 -18.41 16.81
CA ARG A 104 1.61 -17.21 16.03
C ARG A 104 2.28 -17.49 14.69
N GLY A 105 3.24 -18.43 14.65
CA GLY A 105 3.99 -18.74 13.44
C GLY A 105 3.10 -19.29 12.31
N PRO A 106 2.36 -20.38 12.54
CA PRO A 106 1.40 -20.93 11.57
C PRO A 106 0.35 -19.91 11.08
N GLU A 107 -0.18 -19.07 11.98
CA GLU A 107 -1.18 -18.06 11.60
C GLU A 107 -0.64 -17.02 10.63
N ILE A 108 0.58 -16.53 10.85
CA ILE A 108 1.25 -15.59 9.93
C ILE A 108 1.52 -16.27 8.58
N CYS A 109 1.94 -17.54 8.58
CA CYS A 109 2.13 -18.30 7.34
C CYS A 109 0.81 -18.45 6.55
N TRP A 110 -0.30 -18.68 7.25
CA TRP A 110 -1.63 -18.77 6.63
C TRP A 110 -2.05 -17.43 5.98
N GLN A 111 -1.83 -16.31 6.67
CA GLN A 111 -2.04 -14.98 6.11
C GLN A 111 -1.23 -14.78 4.82
N GLN A 112 0.06 -15.17 4.84
CA GLN A 112 0.94 -15.05 3.67
C GLN A 112 0.49 -15.94 2.51
N ALA A 113 -0.01 -17.15 2.79
CA ALA A 113 -0.55 -18.04 1.76
C ALA A 113 -1.79 -17.44 1.07
N LEU A 114 -2.68 -16.79 1.84
CA LEU A 114 -3.83 -16.07 1.29
C LEU A 114 -3.42 -14.87 0.44
N LEU A 115 -2.38 -14.12 0.83
CA LEU A 115 -1.83 -13.03 0.03
C LEU A 115 -1.34 -13.52 -1.34
N ILE A 116 -0.56 -14.60 -1.37
CA ILE A 116 -0.01 -15.17 -2.62
C ILE A 116 -1.14 -15.70 -3.51
N THR A 117 -2.13 -16.36 -2.91
CA THR A 117 -3.29 -16.89 -3.63
C THR A 117 -4.14 -15.75 -4.22
N GLY A 118 -4.35 -14.67 -3.46
CA GLY A 118 -5.04 -13.47 -3.94
C GLY A 118 -4.32 -12.81 -5.11
N ALA A 119 -2.99 -12.71 -5.05
CA ALA A 119 -2.18 -12.20 -6.15
C ALA A 119 -2.29 -13.08 -7.41
N ALA A 120 -2.26 -14.40 -7.25
CA ALA A 120 -2.46 -15.34 -8.36
C ALA A 120 -3.84 -15.17 -9.00
N LEU A 121 -4.90 -15.07 -8.19
CA LEU A 121 -6.27 -14.83 -8.68
C LEU A 121 -6.38 -13.51 -9.44
N ALA A 122 -5.75 -12.44 -8.97
CA ALA A 122 -5.73 -11.15 -9.67
C ALA A 122 -5.09 -11.29 -11.06
N TYR A 123 -3.94 -11.98 -11.18
CA TYR A 123 -3.31 -12.21 -12.48
C TYR A 123 -4.18 -13.02 -13.45
N TRP A 124 -4.90 -14.04 -12.95
CA TRP A 124 -5.82 -14.82 -13.79
C TRP A 124 -7.00 -13.98 -14.30
N ILE A 125 -7.55 -13.13 -13.44
CA ILE A 125 -8.61 -12.19 -13.80
C ILE A 125 -8.10 -11.22 -14.87
N ASP A 126 -6.95 -10.59 -14.65
CA ASP A 126 -6.34 -9.66 -15.59
C ASP A 126 -6.07 -10.33 -16.94
N PHE A 127 -5.53 -11.55 -16.95
CA PHE A 127 -5.31 -12.33 -18.17
C PHE A 127 -6.61 -12.56 -18.96
N GLY A 128 -7.71 -12.88 -18.28
CA GLY A 128 -9.01 -13.05 -18.91
C GLY A 128 -9.54 -11.77 -19.58
N PHE A 129 -9.31 -10.61 -18.96
CA PHE A 129 -9.76 -9.32 -19.51
C PHE A 129 -8.85 -8.77 -20.61
N VAL A 130 -7.54 -9.06 -20.57
CA VAL A 130 -6.57 -8.67 -21.60
C VAL A 130 -6.93 -9.23 -22.97
N GLN A 131 -7.43 -10.47 -23.04
CA GLN A 131 -7.85 -11.07 -24.32
C GLN A 131 -9.05 -10.36 -24.98
N GLY A 132 -9.85 -9.62 -24.20
CA GLY A 132 -10.98 -8.85 -24.69
C GLY A 132 -10.66 -7.40 -25.09
N LEU A 133 -9.48 -6.89 -24.71
CA LEU A 133 -9.12 -5.48 -24.86
C LEU A 133 -9.11 -5.01 -26.32
N GLU A 134 -8.74 -5.89 -27.26
CA GLU A 134 -8.71 -5.59 -28.70
C GLU A 134 -10.07 -5.15 -29.26
N ARG A 135 -11.17 -5.67 -28.68
CA ARG A 135 -12.53 -5.36 -29.13
C ARG A 135 -13.17 -4.20 -28.37
N ARG A 136 -12.78 -3.97 -27.12
CA ARG A 136 -13.41 -2.97 -26.23
C ARG A 136 -12.37 -2.28 -25.34
N PRO A 137 -11.90 -1.07 -25.69
CA PRO A 137 -10.83 -0.38 -24.98
C PRO A 137 -11.21 0.14 -23.58
N TYR A 138 -12.42 -0.07 -23.10
CA TYR A 138 -12.84 0.27 -21.72
C TYR A 138 -12.76 -0.90 -20.73
N LEU A 139 -12.44 -2.11 -21.19
CA LEU A 139 -12.35 -3.32 -20.35
C LEU A 139 -11.30 -3.22 -19.24
N TRP A 140 -10.28 -2.37 -19.38
CA TRP A 140 -9.25 -2.19 -18.35
C TRP A 140 -9.77 -1.57 -17.05
N HIS A 141 -10.93 -0.92 -17.05
CA HIS A 141 -11.56 -0.40 -15.83
C HIS A 141 -12.15 -1.53 -14.97
N VAL A 142 -12.50 -2.67 -15.56
CA VAL A 142 -13.24 -3.74 -14.89
C VAL A 142 -12.41 -4.37 -13.76
N PRO A 143 -11.14 -4.76 -13.95
CA PRO A 143 -10.31 -5.26 -12.85
C PRO A 143 -10.13 -4.24 -11.71
N ILE A 144 -9.97 -2.96 -12.06
CA ILE A 144 -9.82 -1.88 -11.07
C ILE A 144 -11.11 -1.74 -10.24
N ALA A 145 -12.27 -1.76 -10.87
CA ALA A 145 -13.56 -1.71 -10.18
C ALA A 145 -13.78 -2.94 -9.31
N MET A 146 -13.39 -4.13 -9.78
CA MET A 146 -13.48 -5.38 -9.02
C MET A 146 -12.62 -5.34 -7.76
N GLN A 147 -11.38 -4.84 -7.86
CA GLN A 147 -10.51 -4.61 -6.69
C GLN A 147 -11.17 -3.68 -5.67
N ALA A 148 -11.80 -2.59 -6.12
CA ALA A 148 -12.51 -1.66 -5.24
C ALA A 148 -13.69 -2.35 -4.52
N CYS A 149 -14.45 -3.21 -5.21
CA CYS A 149 -15.51 -4.00 -4.58
C CYS A 149 -14.98 -4.91 -3.47
N PHE A 150 -13.87 -5.61 -3.68
CA PHE A 150 -13.23 -6.43 -2.65
C PHE A 150 -12.74 -5.60 -1.46
N ALA A 151 -12.14 -4.43 -1.73
CA ALA A 151 -11.68 -3.52 -0.68
C ALA A 151 -12.85 -3.03 0.19
N ILE A 152 -13.98 -2.67 -0.41
CA ILE A 152 -15.19 -2.25 0.31
C ILE A 152 -15.76 -3.40 1.15
N PHE A 153 -15.82 -4.61 0.59
CA PHE A 153 -16.27 -5.79 1.32
C PHE A 153 -15.44 -6.03 2.59
N TRP A 154 -14.11 -5.99 2.48
CA TRP A 154 -13.22 -6.15 3.63
C TRP A 154 -13.29 -4.98 4.61
N ALA A 155 -13.41 -3.74 4.12
CA ALA A 155 -13.61 -2.57 4.97
C ALA A 155 -14.92 -2.67 5.78
N GLY A 156 -15.98 -3.19 5.18
CA GLY A 156 -17.23 -3.50 5.89
C GLY A 156 -17.03 -4.58 6.96
N GLY A 157 -16.24 -5.62 6.68
CA GLY A 157 -15.89 -6.67 7.64
C GLY A 157 -15.15 -6.16 8.88
N LEU A 158 -14.26 -5.17 8.72
CA LEU A 158 -13.49 -4.57 9.83
C LEU A 158 -14.40 -3.89 10.87
N LEU A 159 -15.57 -3.37 10.47
CA LEU A 159 -16.52 -2.74 11.40
C LEU A 159 -17.11 -3.73 12.41
N PHE A 160 -17.09 -5.03 12.10
CA PHE A 160 -17.58 -6.09 12.99
C PHE A 160 -16.48 -6.69 13.88
N LEU A 161 -15.22 -6.32 13.65
CA LEU A 161 -14.09 -6.87 14.37
C LEU A 161 -13.86 -6.09 15.66
N HIS A 162 -13.54 -6.81 16.74
CA HIS A 162 -13.25 -6.22 18.04
C HIS A 162 -11.81 -5.68 18.05
N ASP A 163 -11.57 -4.56 18.72
CA ASP A 163 -10.20 -4.06 18.92
C ASP A 163 -9.35 -5.04 19.76
N THR A 164 -8.01 -4.93 19.64
CA THR A 164 -7.08 -5.84 20.32
C THR A 164 -7.11 -5.67 21.84
N PRO A 165 -6.90 -6.75 22.62
CA PRO A 165 -6.90 -6.67 24.08
C PRO A 165 -5.80 -5.74 24.61
N ARG A 166 -4.66 -5.68 23.92
CA ARG A 166 -3.57 -4.76 24.22
C ARG A 166 -3.96 -3.30 24.07
N TRP A 167 -4.74 -2.95 23.04
CA TRP A 167 -5.25 -1.59 22.85
C TRP A 167 -6.14 -1.15 24.01
N TYR A 168 -7.02 -2.03 24.49
CA TYR A 168 -7.84 -1.76 25.68
C TYR A 168 -6.99 -1.57 26.95
N CYS A 169 -5.98 -2.42 27.17
CA CYS A 169 -5.04 -2.25 28.28
C CYS A 169 -4.28 -0.92 28.22
N TYR A 170 -3.79 -0.54 27.03
CA TYR A 170 -3.07 0.73 26.83
C TYR A 170 -3.96 1.96 27.10
N ARG A 171 -5.26 1.88 26.79
CA ARG A 171 -6.26 2.92 27.07
C ARG A 171 -6.78 2.92 28.51
N ASN A 172 -6.20 2.12 29.41
CA ASN A 172 -6.67 1.91 30.79
C ASN A 172 -8.12 1.37 30.88
N ARG A 173 -8.61 0.71 29.83
CA ARG A 173 -9.94 0.08 29.73
C ARG A 173 -9.85 -1.42 30.04
N ILE A 174 -9.46 -1.72 31.27
CA ILE A 174 -9.22 -3.10 31.74
C ILE A 174 -10.46 -4.02 31.69
N PRO A 175 -11.69 -3.59 32.04
CA PRO A 175 -12.83 -4.51 32.05
C PRO A 175 -13.25 -4.95 30.64
N GLU A 176 -13.02 -4.12 29.62
CA GLU A 176 -13.21 -4.48 28.22
C GLU A 176 -12.12 -5.42 27.71
N ALA A 177 -10.86 -5.21 28.12
CA ALA A 177 -9.77 -6.13 27.82
C ALA A 177 -10.05 -7.55 28.35
N ASP A 178 -10.53 -7.66 29.61
CA ASP A 178 -10.94 -8.94 30.20
C ASP A 178 -12.10 -9.59 29.42
N ALA A 179 -13.05 -8.80 28.91
CA ALA A 179 -14.16 -9.32 28.12
C ALA A 179 -13.71 -9.86 26.75
N VAL A 180 -12.77 -9.19 26.09
CA VAL A 180 -12.20 -9.65 24.81
C VAL A 180 -11.34 -10.89 25.01
N LEU A 181 -10.47 -10.92 26.03
CA LEU A 181 -9.63 -12.09 26.34
C LEU A 181 -10.48 -13.31 26.75
N ALA A 182 -11.53 -13.11 27.54
CA ALA A 182 -12.49 -14.17 27.89
C ALA A 182 -13.19 -14.75 26.65
N ARG A 183 -13.61 -13.89 25.71
CA ARG A 183 -14.20 -14.32 24.43
C ARG A 183 -13.21 -15.08 23.55
N LEU A 184 -11.97 -14.61 23.49
CA LEU A 184 -10.91 -15.22 22.69
C LEU A 184 -10.56 -16.63 23.20
N GLN A 185 -10.46 -16.80 24.52
CA GLN A 185 -10.20 -18.10 25.15
C GLN A 185 -11.43 -19.00 25.27
N GLY A 186 -12.64 -18.46 25.13
CA GLY A 186 -13.89 -19.19 25.40
C GLY A 186 -14.10 -19.54 26.88
N LEU A 187 -13.44 -18.83 27.79
CA LEU A 187 -13.42 -19.09 29.24
C LEU A 187 -14.04 -17.92 30.02
N PRO A 188 -14.52 -18.14 31.26
CA PRO A 188 -15.00 -17.06 32.11
C PRO A 188 -13.88 -16.08 32.45
N LYS A 189 -14.25 -14.81 32.69
CA LYS A 189 -13.30 -13.70 32.94
C LYS A 189 -12.33 -13.97 34.10
N ASP A 190 -12.79 -14.70 35.11
CA ASP A 190 -12.02 -14.98 36.33
C ASP A 190 -11.10 -16.20 36.19
N HIS A 191 -11.05 -16.85 35.01
CA HIS A 191 -10.21 -18.01 34.82
C HIS A 191 -8.71 -17.62 34.92
N PRO A 192 -7.87 -18.40 35.63
CA PRO A 192 -6.46 -18.05 35.86
C PRO A 192 -5.65 -17.84 34.58
N MET A 193 -5.98 -18.54 33.48
CA MET A 193 -5.32 -18.31 32.17
C MET A 193 -5.64 -16.95 31.55
N VAL A 194 -6.88 -16.44 31.70
CA VAL A 194 -7.27 -15.12 31.19
C VAL A 194 -6.52 -14.03 31.97
N GLN A 195 -6.48 -14.17 33.29
CA GLN A 195 -5.79 -13.24 34.18
C GLN A 195 -4.27 -13.27 33.99
N ALA A 196 -3.67 -14.45 33.77
CA ALA A 196 -2.25 -14.58 33.49
C ALA A 196 -1.86 -13.83 32.19
N GLN A 197 -2.62 -14.01 31.11
CA GLN A 197 -2.37 -13.30 29.84
C GLN A 197 -2.53 -11.79 29.98
N LYS A 198 -3.57 -11.33 30.69
CA LYS A 198 -3.73 -9.89 30.96
C LYS A 198 -2.51 -9.33 31.69
N ASN A 199 -2.04 -10.03 32.73
CA ASN A 199 -0.90 -9.59 33.52
C ASN A 199 0.39 -9.56 32.70
N GLU A 200 0.59 -10.52 31.78
CA GLU A 200 1.70 -10.50 30.82
C GLU A 200 1.66 -9.27 29.91
N VAL A 201 0.49 -8.96 29.34
CA VAL A 201 0.29 -7.78 28.48
C VAL A 201 0.50 -6.47 29.26
N LEU A 202 0.04 -6.39 30.51
CA LEU A 202 0.27 -5.21 31.35
C LEU A 202 1.75 -5.06 31.73
N ALA A 203 2.44 -6.17 32.01
CA ALA A 203 3.87 -6.16 32.27
C ALA A 203 4.66 -5.65 31.05
N SER A 204 4.35 -6.15 29.84
CA SER A 204 5.02 -5.70 28.62
C SER A 204 4.80 -4.21 28.32
N ILE A 205 3.59 -3.69 28.57
CA ILE A 205 3.29 -2.25 28.40
C ILE A 205 4.06 -1.42 29.42
N ASN A 206 4.18 -1.90 30.66
CA ASN A 206 4.91 -1.17 31.69
C ASN A 206 6.41 -1.09 31.36
N GLU A 207 6.99 -2.20 30.90
CA GLU A 207 8.38 -2.25 30.41
C GLU A 207 8.61 -1.27 29.24
N GLU A 208 7.68 -1.22 28.28
CA GLU A 208 7.73 -0.26 27.16
C GLU A 208 7.65 1.20 27.61
N ASN A 209 6.80 1.52 28.59
CA ASN A 209 6.70 2.88 29.12
C ASN A 209 7.97 3.33 29.86
N HIS A 210 8.71 2.39 30.45
CA HIS A 210 10.00 2.66 31.08
C HIS A 210 11.17 2.76 30.07
N ALA A 211 11.03 2.14 28.89
CA ALA A 211 12.01 2.21 27.81
C ALA A 211 11.91 3.54 27.04
N LYS A 212 12.74 4.53 27.40
CA LYS A 212 12.86 5.76 26.61
C LYS A 212 13.48 5.47 25.24
N PHE A 213 12.76 5.78 24.17
CA PHE A 213 13.26 5.69 22.80
C PHE A 213 14.48 6.59 22.60
N ASN A 214 15.65 5.97 22.43
CA ASN A 214 16.87 6.63 21.99
C ASN A 214 17.20 6.19 20.56
N LEU A 215 17.22 7.13 19.61
CA LEU A 215 17.56 6.84 18.20
C LEU A 215 18.96 6.22 18.04
N LEU A 216 19.86 6.48 18.99
CA LEU A 216 21.21 5.90 19.03
C LEU A 216 21.22 4.40 19.36
N HIS A 217 20.20 3.90 20.07
CA HIS A 217 20.04 2.46 20.34
C HIS A 217 19.66 1.66 19.08
N LEU A 218 19.09 2.29 18.04
CA LEU A 218 18.78 1.62 16.78
C LEU A 218 20.06 1.19 16.03
N PHE A 219 21.11 2.00 16.11
CA PHE A 219 22.40 1.76 15.45
C PHE A 219 23.42 1.07 16.36
N TRP A 220 23.34 1.29 17.66
CA TRP A 220 24.28 0.73 18.63
C TRP A 220 23.56 0.19 19.86
N ASP A 221 22.82 -0.90 19.64
CA ASP A 221 22.12 -1.61 20.71
C ASP A 221 23.08 -2.57 21.44
N ASN A 222 23.32 -2.33 22.73
CA ASN A 222 24.04 -3.24 23.62
C ASN A 222 23.11 -3.81 24.73
N SER A 223 21.79 -3.73 24.50
CA SER A 223 20.75 -4.35 25.32
C SER A 223 20.78 -5.88 25.21
N ASP A 224 20.41 -6.58 26.29
CA ASP A 224 20.30 -8.05 26.32
C ASP A 224 19.38 -8.61 25.22
N TYR A 225 18.41 -7.82 24.76
CA TYR A 225 17.46 -8.23 23.72
C TYR A 225 18.01 -8.08 22.28
N GLN A 226 19.18 -7.44 22.08
CA GLN A 226 19.88 -7.26 20.79
C GLN A 226 18.96 -6.86 19.60
N VAL A 227 17.89 -6.12 19.85
CA VAL A 227 16.83 -5.83 18.86
C VAL A 227 17.41 -5.05 17.68
N GLY A 228 18.28 -4.07 17.95
CA GLY A 228 18.96 -3.30 16.91
C GLY A 228 19.93 -4.13 16.05
N ARG A 229 20.49 -5.22 16.58
CA ARG A 229 21.31 -6.16 15.77
C ARG A 229 20.42 -6.99 14.85
N HIS A 230 19.31 -7.53 15.36
CA HIS A 230 18.37 -8.34 14.58
C HIS A 230 17.68 -7.55 13.45
N LEU A 231 17.31 -6.29 13.70
CA LEU A 231 16.77 -5.41 12.67
C LEU A 231 17.79 -5.15 11.56
N ARG A 232 19.05 -4.87 11.91
CA ARG A 232 20.13 -4.66 10.92
C ARG A 232 20.40 -5.91 10.09
N THR A 233 20.48 -7.08 10.71
CA THR A 233 20.69 -8.33 9.97
C THR A 233 19.51 -8.66 9.07
N SER A 234 18.28 -8.46 9.54
CA SER A 234 17.08 -8.68 8.72
C SER A 234 17.05 -7.75 7.50
N PHE A 235 17.40 -6.47 7.69
CA PHE A 235 17.49 -5.50 6.60
C PHE A 235 18.61 -5.88 5.62
N LEU A 236 19.79 -6.28 6.10
CA LEU A 236 20.89 -6.73 5.22
C LEU A 236 20.53 -7.99 4.43
N ILE A 237 19.82 -8.95 5.03
CA ILE A 237 19.37 -10.17 4.34
C ILE A 237 18.30 -9.84 3.28
N LEU A 238 17.43 -8.88 3.55
CA LEU A 238 16.36 -8.51 2.61
C LEU A 238 16.86 -7.74 1.38
N PHE A 239 18.06 -7.16 1.46
CA PHE A 239 18.69 -6.35 0.39
C PHE A 239 19.99 -6.95 -0.18
N ALA A 240 20.41 -8.14 0.27
CA ALA A 240 21.54 -8.91 -0.28
C ALA A 240 21.05 -9.94 -1.30
#